data_AF-A0A7M6DLS9-F1
#
_entry.id   AF-A0A7M6DLS9-F1
#
_cell.length_a   1.000
_cell.length_b   1.000
_cell.length_c   1.000
_cell.angle_alpha   90.00
_cell.angle_beta   90.00
_cell.angle_gamma   90.00
#
_symmetry.space_group_name_H-M   'P 1'
#
loop_
_entity.id
_entity.type
_entity.pdbx_description
1 polymer ?
#
loop_
_entity_poly.entity_id
_entity_poly.type
_entity_poly.pdbx_seq_one_letter_code
_entity_poly.pdbx_strand_id
1 'polypeptide(L)'
;MESLLSRLDTSAHPTYGELQYIVDLLYNGYYGFEALTKRDLNGVICGLSGIAGKIYYGDGNEKNCCTMMNINIKESSKNAPTQETQVQDIEEDAVSDNDESKLDLCLDRIENQLIERCIYASKRNETLTMNIEDIPLLIPSLQSKHELNTEMKKKSCYLKDTDKIEGDAMILSKIINEGRFSMENIDKIDDGSLYNICRECNIKPQNNSKAFLKLSILKLYESIVTGKSSCHEFVKAPGKTGGFYHFVCPHGTTVCSKFMVLCESVRDAADLWLSLKYPPVLFICDTPCTLTQHLNNREPDLMKQYWGDLNGCFQKPEIDTKPNTEVNVPALVPSEFKTEGEKYDGCKEFEHPVTRTKQRYVCGDRFHARSKPHKSPLCSFHDIELCQQGCGITTSHQESMNNKKNNLRNRSSCSQNIATHIFYNYLMNFYENELVVMQQQQDLKRKSGKSIQRDELMRFVISD
;
A
#
# COMPACT_ATOMS: atom_id res chain seq x y z
N MET A 1 11.76 3.17 -50.69
CA MET A 1 11.66 1.87 -49.97
C MET A 1 12.46 0.77 -50.65
N GLU A 2 12.42 0.64 -51.98
CA GLU A 2 13.18 -0.39 -52.72
C GLU A 2 14.73 -0.32 -52.55
N SER A 3 15.32 0.87 -52.44
CA SER A 3 16.79 1.01 -52.30
C SER A 3 17.35 0.73 -50.90
N LEU A 4 16.48 0.68 -49.88
CA LEU A 4 16.85 0.26 -48.52
C LEU A 4 16.78 -1.26 -48.39
N LEU A 5 15.78 -1.88 -49.03
CA LEU A 5 15.61 -3.33 -49.06
C LEU A 5 16.72 -4.03 -49.86
N SER A 6 17.26 -3.40 -50.92
CA SER A 6 18.36 -3.96 -51.71
C SER A 6 19.73 -3.92 -51.02
N ARG A 7 19.85 -3.23 -49.87
CA ARG A 7 21.09 -3.13 -49.07
C ARG A 7 21.08 -3.98 -47.81
N LEU A 8 19.93 -4.60 -47.49
CA LEU A 8 19.82 -5.55 -46.40
C LEU A 8 20.26 -6.90 -46.94
N ASP A 9 21.47 -7.32 -46.61
CA ASP A 9 21.90 -8.70 -46.80
C ASP A 9 20.96 -9.59 -45.98
N THR A 10 20.05 -10.28 -46.67
CA THR A 10 19.01 -11.13 -46.06
C THR A 10 19.60 -12.38 -45.38
N SER A 11 20.92 -12.57 -45.44
CA SER A 11 21.66 -13.67 -44.80
C SER A 11 22.46 -13.27 -43.55
N ALA A 12 22.59 -11.98 -43.24
CA ALA A 12 23.32 -11.50 -42.07
C ALA A 12 22.39 -11.36 -40.86
N HIS A 13 22.16 -12.45 -40.15
CA HIS A 13 21.50 -12.38 -38.85
C HIS A 13 22.40 -11.63 -37.85
N PRO A 14 21.90 -10.58 -37.19
CA PRO A 14 22.68 -9.87 -36.17
C PRO A 14 23.08 -10.85 -35.06
N THR A 15 24.30 -10.69 -34.58
CA THR A 15 24.79 -11.46 -33.44
C THR A 15 23.96 -11.16 -32.19
N TYR A 16 23.99 -12.06 -31.22
CA TYR A 16 23.31 -11.83 -29.94
C TYR A 16 23.74 -10.51 -29.27
N GLY A 17 25.03 -10.15 -29.36
CA GLY A 17 25.55 -8.90 -28.82
C GLY A 17 25.02 -7.67 -29.54
N GLU A 18 24.90 -7.71 -30.87
CA GLU A 18 24.30 -6.62 -31.66
C GLU A 18 22.81 -6.48 -31.38
N LEU A 19 22.08 -7.60 -31.26
CA LEU A 19 20.67 -7.58 -30.86
C LEU A 19 20.49 -6.97 -29.47
N GLN A 20 21.30 -7.39 -28.49
CA GLN A 20 21.25 -6.83 -27.13
C GLN A 20 21.53 -5.33 -27.15
N TYR A 21 22.54 -4.89 -27.90
CA TYR A 21 22.88 -3.48 -28.04
C TYR A 21 21.73 -2.66 -28.66
N ILE A 22 21.08 -3.17 -29.72
CA ILE A 22 19.92 -2.52 -30.34
C ILE A 22 18.76 -2.43 -29.34
N VAL A 23 18.49 -3.52 -28.61
CA VAL A 23 17.45 -3.56 -27.58
C VAL A 23 17.72 -2.52 -26.49
N ASP A 24 18.96 -2.41 -26.01
CA ASP A 24 19.34 -1.43 -25.00
C ASP A 24 19.16 0.01 -25.50
N LEU A 25 19.49 0.30 -26.77
CA LEU A 25 19.24 1.60 -27.38
C LEU A 25 17.75 1.93 -27.46
N LEU A 26 16.90 0.96 -27.84
CA LEU A 26 15.46 1.15 -27.92
C LEU A 26 14.85 1.42 -26.54
N TYR A 27 15.25 0.66 -25.51
CA TYR A 27 14.78 0.88 -24.15
C TYR A 27 15.23 2.24 -23.59
N ASN A 28 16.51 2.59 -23.75
CA ASN A 28 17.02 3.88 -23.29
C ASN A 28 16.35 5.04 -24.03
N GLY A 29 16.12 4.91 -25.34
CA GLY A 29 15.39 5.89 -26.14
C GLY A 29 13.95 6.06 -25.68
N TYR A 30 13.23 4.96 -25.44
CA TYR A 30 11.86 4.98 -24.92
C TYR A 30 11.80 5.68 -23.56
N TYR A 31 12.60 5.24 -22.59
CA TYR A 31 12.58 5.82 -21.24
C TYR A 31 13.08 7.26 -21.21
N GLY A 32 14.06 7.62 -22.05
CA GLY A 32 14.50 9.01 -22.19
C GLY A 32 13.40 9.91 -22.77
N PHE A 33 12.61 9.42 -23.74
CA PHE A 33 11.45 10.16 -24.25
C PHE A 33 10.36 10.30 -23.19
N GLU A 34 10.05 9.22 -22.46
CA GLU A 34 9.07 9.24 -21.39
C GLU A 34 9.49 10.19 -20.25
N ALA A 35 10.78 10.29 -19.94
CA ALA A 35 11.34 11.21 -18.94
C ALA A 35 11.22 12.68 -19.35
N LEU A 36 11.21 13.00 -20.64
CA LEU A 36 10.99 14.37 -21.13
C LEU A 36 9.52 14.78 -21.16
N THR A 37 8.61 13.80 -21.01
CA THR A 37 7.18 14.02 -21.16
C THR A 37 6.57 14.50 -19.84
N LYS A 38 6.05 15.74 -19.84
CA LYS A 38 5.31 16.27 -18.69
C LYS A 38 3.95 15.58 -18.57
N ARG A 39 3.61 15.16 -17.35
CA ARG A 39 2.37 14.45 -17.04
C ARG A 39 1.53 15.22 -16.05
N ASP A 40 0.23 15.30 -16.31
CA ASP A 40 -0.73 15.84 -15.37
C ASP A 40 -1.29 14.71 -14.49
N LEU A 41 -0.67 14.52 -13.33
CA LEU A 41 -1.08 13.53 -12.34
C LEU A 41 -2.48 13.80 -11.75
N ASN A 42 -2.95 15.05 -11.78
CA ASN A 42 -4.32 15.40 -11.40
C ASN A 42 -5.33 14.99 -12.47
N GLY A 43 -4.91 15.04 -13.74
CA GLY A 43 -5.68 14.60 -14.90
C GLY A 43 -6.07 13.13 -14.86
N VAL A 44 -5.28 12.28 -14.18
CA VAL A 44 -5.51 10.82 -14.08
C VAL A 44 -6.11 10.39 -12.74
N ILE A 45 -6.57 11.31 -11.89
CA ILE A 45 -7.36 10.97 -10.70
C ILE A 45 -8.72 10.41 -11.15
N CYS A 46 -9.21 9.38 -10.45
CA CYS A 46 -10.50 8.76 -10.75
C CYS A 46 -11.61 9.83 -10.80
N GLY A 47 -12.34 9.92 -11.91
CA GLY A 47 -13.42 10.89 -12.04
C GLY A 47 -14.63 10.59 -11.16
N LEU A 48 -14.83 9.34 -10.75
CA LEU A 48 -15.96 8.97 -9.90
C LEU A 48 -15.63 9.02 -8.40
N SER A 49 -14.47 8.48 -7.99
CA SER A 49 -14.04 8.48 -6.58
C SER A 49 -13.33 9.76 -6.14
N GLY A 50 -12.69 10.48 -7.08
CA GLY A 50 -11.85 11.62 -6.75
C GLY A 50 -10.68 11.25 -5.84
N ILE A 51 -10.29 12.19 -4.97
CA ILE A 51 -9.24 12.00 -3.94
C ILE A 51 -9.78 11.43 -2.62
N ALA A 52 -11.10 11.34 -2.46
CA ALA A 52 -11.78 10.91 -1.24
C ALA A 52 -12.70 9.71 -1.52
N GLY A 53 -12.10 8.61 -1.98
CA GLY A 53 -12.81 7.37 -2.24
C GLY A 53 -13.32 6.73 -0.96
N LYS A 54 -14.59 6.35 -0.96
CA LYS A 54 -15.24 5.68 0.18
C LYS A 54 -14.68 4.29 0.45
N ILE A 55 -14.29 3.59 -0.61
CA ILE A 55 -13.84 2.21 -0.58
C ILE A 55 -12.51 2.15 -1.33
N TYR A 56 -11.50 1.53 -0.74
CA TYR A 56 -10.27 1.16 -1.43
C TYR A 56 -9.95 -0.31 -1.21
N TYR A 57 -9.26 -0.90 -2.18
CA TYR A 57 -8.73 -2.26 -2.13
C TYR A 57 -7.21 -2.20 -2.08
N GLY A 58 -6.62 -2.94 -1.17
CA GLY A 58 -5.18 -3.16 -1.05
C GLY A 58 -4.77 -4.47 -1.69
N ASP A 59 -3.69 -4.45 -2.49
CA ASP A 59 -3.13 -5.65 -3.12
C ASP A 59 -1.61 -5.57 -3.17
N GLY A 60 -0.96 -6.66 -2.76
CA GLY A 60 0.48 -6.87 -2.84
C GLY A 60 0.84 -7.59 -4.14
N ASN A 61 1.91 -7.15 -4.80
CA ASN A 61 2.46 -7.80 -5.98
C ASN A 61 3.96 -8.08 -5.80
N GLU A 62 4.24 -9.23 -5.20
CA GLU A 62 5.58 -9.73 -4.90
C GLU A 62 6.36 -10.14 -6.16
N LYS A 63 5.66 -10.42 -7.25
CA LYS A 63 6.25 -10.81 -8.54
C LYS A 63 6.78 -9.60 -9.31
N ASN A 64 6.23 -8.42 -9.07
CA ASN A 64 6.70 -7.16 -9.62
C ASN A 64 7.92 -6.65 -8.83
N CYS A 65 8.97 -7.47 -8.75
CA CYS A 65 10.19 -7.21 -8.01
C CYS A 65 11.38 -6.96 -8.95
N CYS A 66 12.41 -6.28 -8.43
CA CYS A 66 13.68 -6.09 -9.13
C CYS A 66 14.84 -6.62 -8.29
N THR A 67 16.06 -6.54 -8.82
CA THR A 67 17.28 -6.86 -8.06
C THR A 67 17.49 -5.85 -6.92
N MET A 68 18.04 -6.31 -5.79
CA MET A 68 18.48 -5.41 -4.70
C MET A 68 19.80 -4.69 -5.00
N MET A 69 20.42 -4.97 -6.17
CA MET A 69 21.63 -4.25 -6.60
C MET A 69 21.36 -2.75 -6.69
N ASN A 70 22.34 -1.95 -6.26
CA ASN A 70 22.29 -0.48 -6.25
C ASN A 70 21.23 0.10 -5.29
N ILE A 71 20.82 -0.66 -4.27
CA ILE A 71 20.06 -0.14 -3.14
C ILE A 71 20.98 -0.02 -1.94
N ASN A 72 21.16 1.20 -1.44
CA ASN A 72 21.87 1.45 -0.20
C ASN A 72 20.92 1.26 0.98
N ILE A 73 21.27 0.30 1.81
CA ILE A 73 20.50 -0.10 2.99
C ILE A 73 21.23 0.23 4.30
N LYS A 74 22.21 1.13 4.23
CA LYS A 74 22.86 1.60 5.44
C LYS A 74 21.90 2.58 6.10
N GLU A 75 21.57 2.35 7.38
CA GLU A 75 20.98 3.41 8.20
C GLU A 75 21.88 4.64 8.07
N SER A 76 21.32 5.75 7.63
CA SER A 76 21.93 7.07 7.73
C SER A 76 22.04 7.39 9.23
N SER A 77 23.05 6.81 9.88
CA SER A 77 23.43 7.07 11.25
C SER A 77 23.95 8.50 11.31
N LYS A 78 23.04 9.47 11.37
CA LYS A 78 23.32 10.85 11.79
C LYS A 78 22.09 11.68 12.14
N ASN A 79 20.88 11.34 11.68
CA ASN A 79 19.65 12.06 12.07
C ASN A 79 18.45 11.12 12.20
N ALA A 80 18.61 9.92 12.76
CA ALA A 80 17.45 9.13 13.14
C ALA A 80 16.65 9.96 14.16
N PRO A 81 15.35 10.26 13.93
CA PRO A 81 14.50 10.72 15.01
C PRO A 81 14.47 9.59 16.03
N THR A 82 15.25 9.73 17.10
CA THR A 82 15.11 8.91 18.31
C THR A 82 13.90 9.43 19.05
N GLN A 83 12.73 9.23 18.47
CA GLN A 83 11.40 9.28 19.08
C GLN A 83 10.41 8.99 17.97
N GLU A 84 9.40 8.19 18.30
CA GLU A 84 8.24 7.97 17.48
C GLU A 84 7.65 9.34 17.13
N THR A 85 7.84 9.83 15.91
CA THR A 85 7.08 10.98 15.43
C THR A 85 5.65 10.46 15.28
N GLN A 86 4.87 10.56 16.37
CA GLN A 86 3.44 10.34 16.32
C GLN A 86 2.88 11.35 15.33
N VAL A 87 1.84 10.96 14.57
CA VAL A 87 1.20 11.89 13.62
C VAL A 87 0.70 13.17 14.31
N GLN A 88 0.51 13.14 15.64
CA GLN A 88 0.07 14.25 16.47
C GLN A 88 1.17 15.22 16.93
N ASP A 89 2.46 14.84 16.87
CA ASP A 89 3.59 15.69 17.31
C ASP A 89 4.12 16.61 16.20
N ILE A 90 3.45 16.65 15.05
CA ILE A 90 3.82 17.51 13.93
C ILE A 90 2.90 18.73 13.98
N GLU A 91 3.38 19.80 14.62
CA GLU A 91 2.77 21.12 14.51
C GLU A 91 2.53 21.44 13.02
N GLU A 92 1.43 22.12 12.71
CA GLU A 92 1.16 22.71 11.40
C GLU A 92 2.19 23.80 11.08
N ASP A 93 3.47 23.46 11.04
CA ASP A 93 4.48 24.33 10.49
C ASP A 93 4.11 24.57 9.03
N ALA A 94 3.89 25.85 8.73
CA ALA A 94 3.54 26.35 7.42
C ALA A 94 4.68 26.04 6.45
N VAL A 95 4.66 24.84 5.86
CA VAL A 95 5.45 24.50 4.69
C VAL A 95 5.05 25.49 3.60
N SER A 96 6.00 26.33 3.20
CA SER A 96 5.82 27.25 2.07
C SER A 96 5.41 26.45 0.83
N ASP A 97 4.59 27.02 -0.05
CA ASP A 97 4.15 26.44 -1.34
C ASP A 97 5.31 26.05 -2.31
N ASN A 98 6.58 26.13 -1.87
CA ASN A 98 7.81 25.91 -2.64
C ASN A 98 8.59 24.63 -2.27
N ASP A 99 8.16 23.81 -1.29
CA ASP A 99 8.87 22.55 -1.01
C ASP A 99 8.43 21.45 -2.00
N GLU A 100 9.36 21.09 -2.88
CA GLU A 100 9.23 20.02 -3.86
C GLU A 100 8.99 18.67 -3.17
N SER A 101 8.04 17.87 -3.67
CA SER A 101 7.69 16.61 -3.01
C SER A 101 8.83 15.60 -3.11
N LYS A 102 8.91 14.64 -2.16
CA LYS A 102 9.90 13.55 -2.22
C LYS A 102 9.77 12.74 -3.51
N LEU A 103 8.54 12.60 -4.01
CA LEU A 103 8.27 11.96 -5.29
C LEU A 103 8.92 12.72 -6.43
N ASP A 104 8.73 14.03 -6.52
CA ASP A 104 9.29 14.88 -7.57
C ASP A 104 10.83 14.83 -7.54
N LEU A 105 11.44 15.01 -6.36
CA LEU A 105 12.90 14.91 -6.19
C LEU A 105 13.47 13.55 -6.63
N CYS A 106 12.75 12.46 -6.36
CA CYS A 106 13.17 11.13 -6.77
C CYS A 106 13.02 10.94 -8.29
N LEU A 107 11.88 11.35 -8.85
CA LEU A 107 11.59 11.27 -10.27
C LEU A 107 12.60 12.11 -11.07
N ASP A 108 12.89 13.34 -10.66
CA ASP A 108 13.89 14.20 -11.27
C ASP A 108 15.27 13.53 -11.34
N ARG A 109 15.71 12.88 -10.26
CA ARG A 109 16.98 12.12 -10.25
C ARG A 109 16.96 10.97 -11.25
N ILE A 110 15.85 10.24 -11.34
CA ILE A 110 15.70 9.11 -12.25
C ILE A 110 15.62 9.60 -13.71
N GLU A 111 14.79 10.60 -13.99
CA GLU A 111 14.57 11.20 -15.30
C GLU A 111 15.87 11.76 -15.87
N ASN A 112 16.63 12.54 -15.07
CA ASN A 112 17.94 13.04 -15.46
C ASN A 112 18.89 11.91 -15.86
N GLN A 113 18.96 10.83 -15.07
CA GLN A 113 19.78 9.68 -15.44
C GLN A 113 19.31 9.02 -16.74
N LEU A 114 18.00 8.82 -16.92
CA LEU A 114 17.47 8.16 -18.12
C LEU A 114 17.78 8.99 -19.38
N ILE A 115 17.67 10.32 -19.29
CA ILE A 115 18.04 11.26 -20.36
C ILE A 115 19.54 11.19 -20.64
N GLU A 116 20.39 11.24 -19.61
CA GLU A 116 21.86 11.14 -19.78
C GLU A 116 22.28 9.83 -20.45
N ARG A 117 21.66 8.71 -20.08
CA ARG A 117 21.91 7.39 -20.68
C ARG A 117 21.48 7.33 -22.15
N CYS A 118 20.45 8.09 -22.53
CA CYS A 118 20.01 8.20 -23.92
C CYS A 118 20.96 9.05 -24.78
N ILE A 119 21.49 10.15 -24.21
CA ILE A 119 22.29 11.14 -24.96
C ILE A 119 23.78 10.76 -25.00
N TYR A 120 24.36 10.38 -23.85
CA TYR A 120 25.80 10.19 -23.71
C TYR A 120 26.19 8.71 -23.77
N ALA A 121 26.95 8.34 -24.79
CA ALA A 121 27.44 6.96 -24.95
C ALA A 121 28.26 6.46 -23.76
N SER A 122 29.03 7.35 -23.11
CA SER A 122 29.81 7.04 -21.90
C SER A 122 28.94 6.70 -20.68
N LYS A 123 27.70 7.19 -20.63
CA LYS A 123 26.79 7.04 -19.50
C LYS A 123 25.86 5.83 -19.60
N ARG A 124 25.75 5.17 -20.76
CA ARG A 124 24.76 4.09 -21.03
C ARG A 124 24.74 2.97 -20.01
N ASN A 125 25.90 2.62 -19.44
CA ASN A 125 26.05 1.52 -18.49
C ASN A 125 26.09 1.98 -17.03
N GLU A 126 25.97 3.28 -16.76
CA GLU A 126 25.88 3.77 -15.39
C GLU A 126 24.53 3.39 -14.77
N THR A 127 24.57 3.07 -13.47
CA THR A 127 23.38 2.67 -12.70
C THR A 127 23.19 3.61 -11.53
N LEU A 128 21.96 4.07 -11.32
CA LEU A 128 21.64 4.91 -10.16
C LEU A 128 21.64 4.05 -8.92
N THR A 129 22.34 4.53 -7.90
CA THR A 129 22.20 4.00 -6.54
C THR A 129 21.20 4.84 -5.79
N MET A 130 20.25 4.19 -5.11
CA MET A 130 19.24 4.88 -4.30
C MET A 130 19.33 4.43 -2.85
N ASN A 131 19.18 5.36 -1.92
CA ASN A 131 18.99 5.03 -0.52
C ASN A 131 17.52 4.64 -0.32
N ILE A 132 17.27 3.65 0.51
CA ILE A 132 15.91 3.18 0.80
C ILE A 132 14.98 4.27 1.37
N GLU A 133 15.56 5.25 2.08
CA GLU A 133 14.84 6.42 2.63
C GLU A 133 14.43 7.44 1.56
N ASP A 134 15.12 7.46 0.41
CA ASP A 134 14.86 8.36 -0.71
C ASP A 134 13.78 7.83 -1.65
N ILE A 135 13.32 6.59 -1.45
CA ILE A 135 12.30 5.98 -2.32
C ILE A 135 10.93 6.49 -1.89
N PRO A 136 10.21 7.20 -2.77
CA PRO A 136 8.93 7.79 -2.42
C PRO A 136 7.78 6.78 -2.59
N LEU A 137 6.64 7.13 -2.02
CA LEU A 137 5.34 6.61 -2.39
C LEU A 137 4.93 7.18 -3.75
N LEU A 138 4.37 6.33 -4.61
CA LEU A 138 3.83 6.74 -5.89
C LEU A 138 2.35 7.11 -5.69
N ILE A 139 2.09 8.37 -5.35
CA ILE A 139 0.74 8.90 -5.09
C ILE A 139 0.43 10.02 -6.11
N PRO A 140 -0.80 10.11 -6.67
CA PRO A 140 -1.26 11.28 -7.41
C PRO A 140 -1.13 12.57 -6.59
N SER A 141 -1.09 13.72 -7.26
CA SER A 141 -0.63 15.03 -6.72
C SER A 141 -1.43 15.65 -5.57
N LEU A 142 -2.45 14.97 -5.04
CA LEU A 142 -3.28 15.49 -3.95
C LEU A 142 -3.12 14.61 -2.72
N GLN A 143 -1.89 14.64 -2.19
CA GLN A 143 -1.44 13.92 -1.01
C GLN A 143 -1.87 14.64 0.28
N SER A 144 -1.77 13.95 1.42
CA SER A 144 -1.60 14.66 2.69
C SER A 144 -0.24 15.36 2.71
N LYS A 145 0.00 16.29 3.64
CA LYS A 145 1.31 16.93 3.80
C LYS A 145 2.42 15.93 4.24
N HIS A 146 2.09 14.67 4.52
CA HIS A 146 3.00 13.71 5.14
C HIS A 146 3.03 12.39 4.36
N GLU A 147 4.16 12.16 3.70
CA GLU A 147 4.46 10.90 3.04
C GLU A 147 5.27 9.98 3.99
N LEU A 148 4.68 8.84 4.37
CA LEU A 148 5.30 7.88 5.27
C LEU A 148 5.89 6.70 4.50
N ASN A 149 7.22 6.57 4.54
CA ASN A 149 7.91 5.35 4.15
C ASN A 149 8.71 4.83 5.33
N THR A 150 8.22 3.77 5.99
CA THR A 150 8.86 3.17 7.16
C THR A 150 9.49 1.82 6.88
N GLU A 151 9.90 1.57 5.63
CA GLU A 151 10.50 0.30 5.20
C GLU A 151 11.65 -0.18 6.11
N MET A 152 12.53 0.75 6.53
CA MET A 152 13.65 0.46 7.44
C MET A 152 13.20 -0.04 8.82
N LYS A 153 11.99 0.30 9.27
CA LYS A 153 11.44 -0.14 10.55
C LYS A 153 10.97 -1.60 10.53
N LYS A 154 10.95 -2.27 9.37
CA LYS A 154 10.58 -3.69 9.29
C LYS A 154 11.56 -4.60 10.04
N LYS A 155 12.79 -4.14 10.36
CA LYS A 155 13.86 -4.73 11.21
C LYS A 155 14.21 -6.23 11.02
N SER A 156 13.46 -6.99 10.23
CA SER A 156 13.31 -8.45 10.32
C SER A 156 13.41 -9.16 8.97
N CYS A 157 14.06 -8.48 8.02
CA CYS A 157 14.33 -8.90 6.64
C CYS A 157 15.83 -8.86 6.31
N TYR A 158 16.68 -8.47 7.28
CA TYR A 158 18.14 -8.68 7.24
C TYR A 158 18.56 -9.91 8.06
N LEU A 159 17.63 -10.50 8.81
CA LEU A 159 17.85 -11.63 9.70
C LEU A 159 16.87 -12.73 9.31
N LYS A 160 17.42 -13.75 8.63
CA LYS A 160 16.87 -15.07 8.27
C LYS A 160 15.33 -15.17 8.21
N ASP A 161 14.80 -15.26 7.00
CA ASP A 161 13.51 -15.88 6.71
C ASP A 161 13.50 -17.26 7.40
N THR A 162 12.57 -17.53 8.34
CA THR A 162 11.95 -18.86 8.61
C THR A 162 11.36 -19.07 10.02
N ASP A 163 11.45 -18.16 10.98
CA ASP A 163 10.76 -18.40 12.25
C ASP A 163 9.25 -18.19 12.09
N LYS A 164 8.51 -19.30 11.95
CA LYS A 164 7.05 -19.32 12.01
C LYS A 164 6.62 -18.65 13.30
N ILE A 165 5.87 -17.56 13.19
CA ILE A 165 5.33 -16.85 14.35
C ILE A 165 4.38 -17.80 15.09
N GLU A 166 4.69 -18.08 16.34
CA GLU A 166 3.88 -18.92 17.21
C GLU A 166 2.99 -18.06 18.10
N GLY A 167 1.71 -18.46 18.21
CA GLY A 167 0.70 -17.79 19.02
C GLY A 167 -0.25 -16.89 18.23
N ASP A 168 -1.22 -16.34 18.96
CA ASP A 168 -2.27 -15.45 18.49
C ASP A 168 -1.94 -14.01 18.89
N ALA A 169 -1.43 -13.27 17.90
CA ALA A 169 -1.07 -11.87 18.07
C ALA A 169 -2.28 -11.02 18.48
N MET A 170 -3.48 -11.31 17.97
CA MET A 170 -4.68 -10.51 18.26
C MET A 170 -5.05 -10.58 19.75
N ILE A 171 -4.91 -11.76 20.35
CA ILE A 171 -5.11 -11.95 21.78
C ILE A 171 -4.06 -11.16 22.57
N LEU A 172 -2.77 -11.23 22.19
CA LEU A 172 -1.73 -10.46 22.86
C LEU A 172 -2.01 -8.96 22.84
N SER A 173 -2.41 -8.41 21.68
CA SER A 173 -2.79 -6.99 21.59
C SER A 173 -4.01 -6.66 22.44
N LYS A 174 -5.02 -7.54 22.52
CA LYS A 174 -6.17 -7.33 23.40
C LYS A 174 -5.75 -7.27 24.87
N ILE A 175 -4.89 -8.19 25.34
CA ILE A 175 -4.35 -8.18 26.70
C ILE A 175 -3.62 -6.86 27.00
N ILE A 176 -2.81 -6.37 26.05
CA ILE A 176 -2.05 -5.12 26.20
C ILE A 176 -3.00 -3.90 26.24
N ASN A 177 -3.93 -3.81 25.29
CA ASN A 177 -4.85 -2.68 25.17
C ASN A 177 -5.84 -2.60 26.36
N GLU A 178 -6.19 -3.73 26.96
CA GLU A 178 -6.99 -3.79 28.19
C GLU A 178 -6.19 -3.44 29.45
N GLY A 179 -4.88 -3.17 29.33
CA GLY A 179 -4.00 -2.87 30.45
C GLY A 179 -3.69 -4.06 31.35
N ARG A 180 -4.03 -5.29 30.93
CA ARG A 180 -3.74 -6.52 31.69
C ARG A 180 -2.25 -6.88 31.67
N PHE A 181 -1.52 -6.41 30.66
CA PHE A 181 -0.08 -6.62 30.51
C PHE A 181 0.56 -5.40 29.82
N SER A 182 1.76 -5.02 30.26
CA SER A 182 2.58 -4.01 29.57
C SER A 182 3.94 -4.61 29.20
N MET A 183 4.33 -4.42 27.94
CA MET A 183 5.62 -4.88 27.42
C MET A 183 6.81 -4.23 28.15
N GLU A 184 6.67 -3.01 28.66
CA GLU A 184 7.71 -2.31 29.43
C GLU A 184 8.03 -3.02 30.75
N ASN A 185 7.05 -3.73 31.31
CA ASN A 185 7.18 -4.41 32.58
C ASN A 185 7.43 -5.91 32.43
N ILE A 186 7.67 -6.41 31.21
CA ILE A 186 7.89 -7.85 30.96
C ILE A 186 8.98 -8.44 31.85
N ASP A 187 9.99 -7.65 32.21
CA ASP A 187 11.07 -8.12 33.06
C ASP A 187 10.70 -8.38 34.52
N LYS A 188 9.69 -7.65 35.00
CA LYS A 188 9.23 -7.64 36.39
C LYS A 188 8.15 -8.67 36.68
N ILE A 189 7.54 -9.25 35.64
CA ILE A 189 6.45 -10.22 35.77
C ILE A 189 6.99 -11.56 36.28
N ASP A 190 6.19 -12.24 37.11
CA ASP A 190 6.49 -13.58 37.61
C ASP A 190 6.26 -14.67 36.55
N ASP A 191 6.86 -15.83 36.78
CA ASP A 191 6.88 -16.93 35.81
C ASP A 191 5.46 -17.50 35.56
N GLY A 192 4.60 -17.50 36.58
CA GLY A 192 3.22 -17.99 36.47
C GLY A 192 2.36 -17.08 35.59
N SER A 193 2.48 -15.78 35.77
CA SER A 193 1.80 -14.78 34.93
C SER A 193 2.30 -14.82 33.48
N LEU A 194 3.61 -14.95 33.25
CA LEU A 194 4.17 -15.13 31.89
C LEU A 194 3.64 -16.41 31.24
N TYR A 195 3.56 -17.50 31.99
CA TYR A 195 3.00 -18.76 31.50
C TYR A 195 1.53 -18.62 31.12
N ASN A 196 0.74 -17.91 31.93
CA ASN A 196 -0.68 -17.65 31.64
C ASN A 196 -0.84 -16.83 30.36
N ILE A 197 -0.06 -15.76 30.17
CA ILE A 197 -0.08 -14.96 28.94
C ILE A 197 0.26 -15.83 27.72
N CYS A 198 1.32 -16.65 27.81
CA CYS A 198 1.67 -17.60 26.74
C CYS A 198 0.50 -18.53 26.39
N ARG A 199 -0.18 -19.10 27.41
CA ARG A 199 -1.32 -19.99 27.19
C ARG A 199 -2.52 -19.26 26.57
N GLU A 200 -2.87 -18.08 27.06
CA GLU A 200 -3.95 -17.26 26.49
C GLU A 200 -3.67 -16.92 25.02
N CYS A 201 -2.42 -16.59 24.70
CA CYS A 201 -1.98 -16.31 23.33
C CYS A 201 -1.75 -17.58 22.50
N ASN A 202 -2.16 -18.78 22.95
CA ASN A 202 -1.95 -20.04 22.23
C ASN A 202 -0.48 -20.33 21.82
N ILE A 203 0.48 -19.82 22.59
CA ILE A 203 1.90 -20.15 22.45
C ILE A 203 2.13 -21.51 23.11
N LYS A 204 2.86 -22.43 22.47
CA LYS A 204 3.24 -23.73 23.05
C LYS A 204 4.69 -23.67 23.54
N PRO A 205 4.94 -23.22 24.77
CA PRO A 205 6.31 -23.09 25.23
C PRO A 205 7.00 -24.45 25.33
N GLN A 206 8.23 -24.53 24.80
CA GLN A 206 9.03 -25.76 24.85
C GLN A 206 9.47 -26.10 26.28
N ASN A 207 9.59 -25.09 27.14
CA ASN A 207 9.82 -25.23 28.58
C ASN A 207 9.27 -24.01 29.34
N ASN A 208 9.09 -24.16 30.65
CA ASN A 208 8.52 -23.13 31.52
C ASN A 208 9.58 -22.20 32.14
N SER A 209 10.80 -22.14 31.59
CA SER A 209 11.78 -21.20 32.11
C SER A 209 11.32 -19.76 31.84
N LYS A 210 11.52 -18.87 32.81
CA LYS A 210 11.19 -17.44 32.68
C LYS A 210 11.73 -16.82 31.40
N ALA A 211 12.99 -17.12 31.07
CA ALA A 211 13.66 -16.59 29.88
C ALA A 211 12.99 -17.04 28.58
N PHE A 212 12.58 -18.31 28.50
CA PHE A 212 11.91 -18.85 27.31
C PHE A 212 10.52 -18.24 27.13
N LEU A 213 9.73 -18.13 28.21
CA LEU A 213 8.40 -17.52 28.16
C LEU A 213 8.47 -16.05 27.72
N LYS A 214 9.40 -15.28 28.30
CA LYS A 214 9.67 -13.89 27.88
C LYS A 214 10.01 -13.80 26.40
N LEU A 215 10.96 -14.61 25.94
CA LEU A 215 11.39 -14.60 24.53
C LEU A 215 10.23 -14.94 23.59
N SER A 216 9.35 -15.86 23.98
CA SER A 216 8.18 -16.24 23.17
C SER A 216 7.18 -15.09 23.03
N ILE A 217 6.89 -14.38 24.11
CA ILE A 217 6.03 -13.18 24.10
C ILE A 217 6.68 -12.06 23.29
N LEU A 218 7.98 -11.82 23.46
CA LEU A 218 8.72 -10.82 22.70
C LEU A 218 8.70 -11.09 21.20
N LYS A 219 8.89 -12.34 20.77
CA LYS A 219 8.78 -12.74 19.36
C LYS A 219 7.38 -12.50 18.80
N LEU A 220 6.34 -12.82 19.57
CA LEU A 220 4.96 -12.54 19.14
C LEU A 220 4.71 -11.04 19.06
N TYR A 221 5.16 -10.26 20.04
CA TYR A 221 5.03 -8.79 20.03
C TYR A 221 5.83 -8.15 18.89
N GLU A 222 7.01 -8.65 18.58
CA GLU A 222 7.81 -8.19 17.43
C GLU A 222 7.02 -8.30 16.12
N SER A 223 6.21 -9.35 15.95
CA SER A 223 5.35 -9.47 14.75
C SER A 223 4.35 -8.31 14.64
N ILE A 224 3.79 -7.87 15.76
CA ILE A 224 2.85 -6.74 15.85
C ILE A 224 3.56 -5.44 15.45
N VAL A 225 4.72 -5.19 16.04
CA VAL A 225 5.51 -3.97 15.81
C VAL A 225 6.06 -3.92 14.39
N THR A 226 6.46 -5.05 13.81
CA THR A 226 7.03 -5.10 12.45
C THR A 226 5.99 -5.22 11.34
N GLY A 227 4.73 -5.50 11.69
CA GLY A 227 3.63 -5.70 10.74
C GLY A 227 3.66 -7.08 10.08
N LYS A 228 4.33 -8.07 10.68
CA LYS A 228 4.28 -9.46 10.21
C LYS A 228 2.98 -10.11 10.64
N SER A 229 2.38 -10.89 9.76
CA SER A 229 1.13 -11.59 10.07
C SER A 229 1.42 -12.99 10.63
N SER A 230 0.70 -13.35 11.69
CA SER A 230 0.64 -14.74 12.16
C SER A 230 -0.31 -15.60 11.33
N CYS A 231 -1.27 -15.00 10.60
CA CYS A 231 -2.30 -15.71 9.84
C CYS A 231 -2.02 -15.81 8.34
N HIS A 232 -1.22 -14.90 7.77
CA HIS A 232 -0.85 -14.92 6.35
C HIS A 232 0.67 -14.90 6.17
N GLU A 233 1.13 -15.58 5.13
CA GLU A 233 2.55 -15.67 4.79
C GLU A 233 2.85 -14.66 3.68
N PHE A 234 3.89 -13.85 3.90
CA PHE A 234 4.46 -12.96 2.90
C PHE A 234 5.77 -13.57 2.42
N VAL A 235 5.92 -13.72 1.12
CA VAL A 235 7.08 -14.39 0.51
C VAL A 235 7.82 -13.42 -0.37
N LYS A 236 9.15 -13.48 -0.30
CA LYS A 236 10.06 -12.68 -1.11
C LYS A 236 11.13 -13.57 -1.72
N ALA A 237 11.44 -13.36 -2.99
CA ALA A 237 12.52 -14.09 -3.65
C ALA A 237 13.90 -13.63 -3.11
N PRO A 238 14.83 -14.56 -2.80
CA PRO A 238 16.16 -14.19 -2.34
C PRO A 238 16.89 -13.25 -3.31
N GLY A 239 17.50 -12.18 -2.77
CA GLY A 239 18.24 -11.18 -3.55
C GLY A 239 17.39 -10.26 -4.43
N LYS A 240 16.05 -10.39 -4.40
CA LYS A 240 15.11 -9.49 -5.06
C LYS A 240 14.52 -8.49 -4.07
N THR A 241 13.76 -7.51 -4.53
CA THR A 241 12.92 -6.66 -3.68
C THR A 241 11.59 -7.36 -3.35
N GLY A 242 10.79 -6.78 -2.45
CA GLY A 242 9.45 -7.32 -2.11
C GLY A 242 8.36 -6.97 -3.12
N GLY A 243 8.62 -6.07 -4.06
CA GLY A 243 7.71 -5.73 -5.14
C GLY A 243 6.96 -4.42 -4.90
N PHE A 244 5.64 -4.39 -5.12
CA PHE A 244 4.81 -3.22 -4.87
C PHE A 244 3.54 -3.56 -4.08
N TYR A 245 3.09 -2.62 -3.25
CA TYR A 245 1.76 -2.63 -2.66
C TYR A 245 0.93 -1.51 -3.28
N HIS A 246 -0.30 -1.79 -3.67
CA HIS A 246 -1.17 -0.84 -4.37
C HIS A 246 -2.48 -0.62 -3.60
N PHE A 247 -2.96 0.62 -3.55
CA PHE A 247 -4.35 0.92 -3.24
C PHE A 247 -5.09 1.25 -4.53
N VAL A 248 -6.26 0.68 -4.73
CA VAL A 248 -7.07 0.83 -5.94
C VAL A 248 -8.51 1.16 -5.57
N CYS A 249 -9.15 2.08 -6.29
CA CYS A 249 -10.57 2.37 -6.10
C CYS A 249 -11.45 1.34 -6.85
N PRO A 250 -12.78 1.27 -6.57
CA PRO A 250 -13.67 0.30 -7.22
C PRO A 250 -13.77 0.42 -8.74
N HIS A 251 -13.34 1.56 -9.30
CA HIS A 251 -13.32 1.79 -10.73
C HIS A 251 -12.01 1.34 -11.41
N GLY A 252 -11.06 0.78 -10.64
CA GLY A 252 -9.81 0.28 -11.16
C GLY A 252 -8.68 1.32 -11.27
N THR A 253 -8.86 2.54 -10.78
CA THR A 253 -7.79 3.55 -10.72
C THR A 253 -6.89 3.29 -9.51
N THR A 254 -5.57 3.24 -9.72
CA THR A 254 -4.57 3.18 -8.65
C THR A 254 -4.52 4.53 -7.93
N VAL A 255 -4.78 4.51 -6.62
CA VAL A 255 -4.85 5.69 -5.75
C VAL A 255 -3.49 6.01 -5.16
N CYS A 256 -2.73 4.99 -4.77
CA CYS A 256 -1.34 5.14 -4.34
C CYS A 256 -0.62 3.81 -4.47
N SER A 257 0.70 3.83 -4.53
CA SER A 257 1.52 2.63 -4.51
C SER A 257 2.78 2.83 -3.69
N LYS A 258 3.22 1.77 -3.02
CA LYS A 258 4.48 1.74 -2.28
C LYS A 258 5.40 0.71 -2.91
N PHE A 259 6.64 1.10 -3.20
CA PHE A 259 7.68 0.14 -3.54
C PHE A 259 8.21 -0.54 -2.27
N MET A 260 8.26 -1.87 -2.28
CA MET A 260 8.69 -2.68 -1.15
C MET A 260 10.11 -3.17 -1.43
N VAL A 261 11.11 -2.59 -0.78
CA VAL A 261 12.49 -3.06 -0.86
C VAL A 261 12.64 -4.38 -0.09
N LEU A 262 11.94 -4.49 1.03
CA LEU A 262 11.95 -5.63 1.94
C LEU A 262 10.69 -6.47 1.72
N CYS A 263 10.57 -7.60 2.42
CA CYS A 263 9.40 -8.45 2.28
C CYS A 263 8.13 -7.65 2.61
N GLU A 264 7.03 -7.98 1.94
CA GLU A 264 5.72 -7.39 2.22
C GLU A 264 5.35 -7.59 3.69
N SER A 265 4.74 -6.57 4.28
CA SER A 265 4.10 -6.66 5.58
C SER A 265 2.94 -5.67 5.67
N VAL A 266 2.06 -5.79 6.68
CA VAL A 266 0.95 -4.83 6.82
C VAL A 266 1.43 -3.41 7.12
N ARG A 267 2.72 -3.23 7.45
CA ARG A 267 3.36 -1.91 7.55
C ARG A 267 3.29 -1.15 6.22
N ASP A 268 3.33 -1.84 5.09
CA ASP A 268 3.23 -1.22 3.76
C ASP A 268 1.85 -0.62 3.52
N ALA A 269 0.81 -1.39 3.82
CA ALA A 269 -0.55 -0.92 3.78
C ALA A 269 -0.78 0.21 4.81
N ALA A 270 -0.21 0.11 6.00
CA ALA A 270 -0.32 1.15 7.03
C ALA A 270 0.37 2.46 6.63
N ASP A 271 1.55 2.39 6.01
CA ASP A 271 2.25 3.56 5.46
C ASP A 271 1.38 4.29 4.43
N LEU A 272 0.79 3.55 3.48
CA LEU A 272 -0.14 4.13 2.51
C LEU A 272 -1.38 4.71 3.17
N TRP A 273 -2.01 3.97 4.09
CA TRP A 273 -3.24 4.38 4.76
C TRP A 273 -3.06 5.68 5.56
N LEU A 274 -1.96 5.78 6.31
CA LEU A 274 -1.62 6.98 7.10
C LEU A 274 -1.16 8.15 6.23
N SER A 275 -0.66 7.90 5.02
CA SER A 275 -0.26 8.97 4.09
C SER A 275 -1.45 9.58 3.33
N LEU A 276 -2.63 8.94 3.36
CA LEU A 276 -3.84 9.47 2.72
C LEU A 276 -4.38 10.67 3.49
N LYS A 277 -4.65 11.77 2.78
CA LYS A 277 -5.36 12.93 3.35
C LYS A 277 -6.76 12.54 3.85
N TYR A 278 -7.43 11.68 3.09
CA TYR A 278 -8.76 11.17 3.42
C TYR A 278 -8.73 9.64 3.37
N PRO A 279 -8.44 8.95 4.50
CA PRO A 279 -8.51 7.50 4.54
C PRO A 279 -9.92 7.01 4.20
N PRO A 280 -10.04 5.88 3.46
CA PRO A 280 -11.33 5.40 2.97
C PRO A 280 -12.21 4.94 4.12
N VAL A 281 -13.53 5.12 3.98
CA VAL A 281 -14.51 4.60 4.97
C VAL A 281 -14.34 3.10 5.17
N LEU A 282 -14.13 2.35 4.08
CA LEU A 282 -13.85 0.92 4.10
C LEU A 282 -12.57 0.62 3.31
N PHE A 283 -11.60 0.00 3.95
CA PHE A 283 -10.43 -0.57 3.31
C PHE A 283 -10.56 -2.10 3.25
N ILE A 284 -10.32 -2.70 2.09
CA ILE A 284 -10.41 -4.15 1.88
C ILE A 284 -9.01 -4.68 1.55
N CYS A 285 -8.52 -5.66 2.31
CA CYS A 285 -7.23 -6.28 2.07
C CYS A 285 -7.19 -7.71 2.61
N ASP A 286 -6.14 -8.46 2.29
CA ASP A 286 -6.01 -9.88 2.68
C ASP A 286 -5.85 -10.08 4.20
N THR A 287 -5.29 -9.09 4.90
CA THR A 287 -4.83 -9.21 6.30
C THR A 287 -5.41 -8.13 7.22
N PRO A 288 -6.74 -7.96 7.24
CA PRO A 288 -7.39 -6.82 7.89
C PRO A 288 -7.09 -6.77 9.40
N CYS A 289 -7.13 -7.92 10.07
CA CYS A 289 -6.85 -8.02 11.50
C CYS A 289 -5.43 -7.63 11.88
N THR A 290 -4.43 -8.09 11.11
CA THR A 290 -3.03 -7.76 11.35
C THR A 290 -2.80 -6.27 11.10
N LEU A 291 -3.43 -5.70 10.07
CA LEU A 291 -3.34 -4.29 9.75
C LEU A 291 -3.93 -3.41 10.86
N THR A 292 -5.15 -3.68 11.34
CA THR A 292 -5.77 -2.86 12.40
C THR A 292 -5.00 -2.96 13.71
N GLN A 293 -4.50 -4.15 14.03
CA GLN A 293 -3.62 -4.37 15.17
C GLN A 293 -2.33 -3.55 15.07
N HIS A 294 -1.67 -3.60 13.90
CA HIS A 294 -0.45 -2.85 13.64
C HIS A 294 -0.68 -1.33 13.73
N LEU A 295 -1.78 -0.84 13.16
CA LEU A 295 -2.17 0.57 13.22
C LEU A 295 -2.50 1.01 14.66
N ASN A 296 -3.23 0.21 15.43
CA ASN A 296 -3.50 0.48 16.84
C ASN A 296 -2.22 0.57 17.68
N ASN A 297 -1.22 -0.27 17.39
CA ASN A 297 0.06 -0.21 18.07
C ASN A 297 0.89 1.00 17.63
N ARG A 298 0.78 1.42 16.37
CA ARG A 298 1.62 2.46 15.78
C ARG A 298 1.10 3.87 16.08
N GLU A 299 -0.21 4.10 15.96
CA GLU A 299 -0.85 5.40 16.14
C GLU A 299 -2.12 5.24 17.02
N PRO A 300 -1.98 4.87 18.30
CA PRO A 300 -3.11 4.48 19.16
C PRO A 300 -4.16 5.59 19.28
N ASP A 301 -3.76 6.84 19.49
CA ASP A 301 -4.68 7.96 19.68
C ASP A 301 -5.44 8.30 18.40
N LEU A 302 -4.76 8.25 17.25
CA LEU A 302 -5.39 8.45 15.94
C LEU A 302 -6.39 7.34 15.63
N MET A 303 -6.01 6.08 15.87
CA MET A 303 -6.88 4.94 15.60
C MET A 303 -8.11 4.93 16.52
N LYS A 304 -7.95 5.41 17.76
CA LYS A 304 -9.09 5.63 18.66
C LYS A 304 -10.09 6.64 18.11
N GLN A 305 -9.65 7.68 17.39
CA GLN A 305 -10.57 8.61 16.70
C GLN A 305 -11.33 7.95 15.54
N TYR A 306 -10.66 7.07 14.79
CA TYR A 306 -11.23 6.46 13.59
C TYR A 306 -12.14 5.27 13.85
N TRP A 307 -11.86 4.45 14.86
CA TRP A 307 -12.69 3.29 15.14
C TRP A 307 -12.94 2.99 16.61
N GLY A 308 -12.35 3.72 17.56
CA GLY A 308 -12.55 3.49 18.98
C GLY A 308 -12.35 2.01 19.35
N ASP A 309 -13.34 1.42 20.04
CA ASP A 309 -13.30 0.02 20.48
C ASP A 309 -13.61 -0.99 19.35
N LEU A 310 -13.99 -0.52 18.15
CA LEU A 310 -14.36 -1.40 17.04
C LEU A 310 -13.14 -2.05 16.38
N ASN A 311 -11.92 -1.51 16.58
CA ASN A 311 -10.69 -2.03 15.98
C ASN A 311 -10.80 -2.26 14.46
N GLY A 312 -11.45 -1.32 13.75
CA GLY A 312 -11.72 -1.39 12.32
C GLY A 312 -12.76 -2.43 11.89
N CYS A 313 -13.42 -3.14 12.81
CA CYS A 313 -14.55 -4.01 12.52
C CYS A 313 -15.88 -3.22 12.46
N PHE A 314 -16.95 -3.85 11.96
CA PHE A 314 -18.30 -3.24 11.98
C PHE A 314 -18.93 -3.22 13.38
N GLN A 315 -18.44 -4.06 14.28
CA GLN A 315 -18.90 -4.19 15.66
C GLN A 315 -17.70 -4.57 16.53
N LYS A 316 -17.81 -4.34 17.84
CA LYS A 316 -16.72 -4.62 18.78
C LYS A 316 -16.35 -6.11 18.76
N PRO A 317 -15.09 -6.47 18.50
CA PRO A 317 -14.67 -7.87 18.45
C PRO A 317 -14.53 -8.47 19.86
N GLU A 318 -15.22 -9.57 20.10
CA GLU A 318 -15.23 -10.29 21.39
C GLU A 318 -14.91 -11.78 21.19
N ILE A 319 -14.07 -12.36 22.07
CA ILE A 319 -13.49 -13.70 21.86
C ILE A 319 -14.58 -14.79 21.90
N ASP A 320 -15.52 -14.68 22.83
CA ASP A 320 -16.53 -15.70 23.11
C ASP A 320 -17.87 -15.44 22.41
N THR A 321 -17.92 -14.47 21.49
CA THR A 321 -19.15 -14.06 20.82
C THR A 321 -19.01 -14.16 19.32
N LYS A 322 -20.03 -14.69 18.64
CA LYS A 322 -20.09 -14.68 17.18
C LYS A 322 -20.51 -13.30 16.67
N PRO A 323 -19.95 -12.83 15.55
CA PRO A 323 -20.36 -11.55 14.97
C PRO A 323 -21.84 -11.58 14.54
N ASN A 324 -22.55 -10.47 14.72
CA ASN A 324 -23.84 -10.24 14.05
C ASN A 324 -23.63 -10.11 12.53
N THR A 325 -24.49 -10.76 11.75
CA THR A 325 -24.41 -10.88 10.29
C THR A 325 -25.21 -9.80 9.54
N GLU A 326 -25.96 -8.95 10.22
CA GLU A 326 -26.84 -7.94 9.60
C GLU A 326 -26.50 -6.51 10.05
N VAL A 327 -25.21 -6.18 10.12
CA VAL A 327 -24.80 -4.83 10.49
C VAL A 327 -25.13 -3.86 9.34
N ASN A 328 -25.78 -2.76 9.66
CA ASN A 328 -26.15 -1.73 8.71
C ASN A 328 -25.18 -0.55 8.79
N VAL A 329 -24.49 -0.24 7.69
CA VAL A 329 -23.56 0.88 7.57
C VAL A 329 -23.96 1.77 6.38
N PRO A 330 -24.89 2.72 6.58
CA PRO A 330 -25.39 3.57 5.49
C PRO A 330 -24.32 4.38 4.74
N ALA A 331 -23.19 4.68 5.41
CA ALA A 331 -22.07 5.37 4.80
C ALA A 331 -21.42 4.61 3.63
N LEU A 332 -21.60 3.28 3.58
CA LEU A 332 -21.07 2.41 2.53
C LEU A 332 -22.04 2.15 1.38
N VAL A 333 -23.24 2.75 1.41
CA VAL A 333 -24.18 2.65 0.29
C VAL A 333 -23.52 3.21 -0.97
N PRO A 334 -23.38 2.41 -2.05
CA PRO A 334 -22.78 2.86 -3.30
C PRO A 334 -23.55 4.05 -3.88
N SER A 335 -22.84 4.94 -4.56
CA SER A 335 -23.44 6.17 -5.08
C SER A 335 -24.52 5.91 -6.13
N GLU A 336 -24.53 4.76 -6.81
CA GLU A 336 -25.58 4.41 -7.78
C GLU A 336 -26.96 4.22 -7.14
N PHE A 337 -27.01 3.94 -5.83
CA PHE A 337 -28.24 3.74 -5.07
C PHE A 337 -28.69 4.99 -4.30
N LYS A 338 -28.00 6.12 -4.46
CA LYS A 338 -28.36 7.39 -3.81
C LYS A 338 -29.20 8.25 -4.75
N THR A 339 -30.23 8.89 -4.20
CA THR A 339 -31.16 9.76 -4.94
C THR A 339 -30.61 11.16 -5.20
N GLU A 340 -29.61 11.60 -4.43
CA GLU A 340 -28.99 12.92 -4.55
C GLU A 340 -27.48 12.80 -4.74
N GLY A 341 -26.92 13.70 -5.56
CA GLY A 341 -25.48 13.80 -5.76
C GLY A 341 -24.78 14.34 -4.50
N GLU A 342 -23.64 13.76 -4.16
CA GLU A 342 -22.87 14.15 -2.98
C GLU A 342 -22.08 15.43 -3.27
N LYS A 343 -22.58 16.58 -2.79
CA LYS A 343 -21.85 17.85 -2.84
C LYS A 343 -20.80 17.90 -1.75
N TYR A 344 -19.67 18.52 -2.06
CA TYR A 344 -18.63 18.83 -1.09
C TYR A 344 -18.77 20.29 -0.65
N ASP A 345 -18.89 20.52 0.65
CA ASP A 345 -19.00 21.83 1.30
C ASP A 345 -18.00 21.96 2.48
N GLY A 346 -16.82 21.32 2.35
CA GLY A 346 -15.82 21.22 3.44
C GLY A 346 -16.11 20.06 4.39
N CYS A 347 -15.16 19.59 5.20
CA CYS A 347 -15.36 18.54 6.21
C CYS A 347 -14.72 18.91 7.55
N LYS A 348 -15.25 18.41 8.66
CA LYS A 348 -14.56 18.55 9.95
C LYS A 348 -13.39 17.58 10.04
N GLU A 349 -12.53 17.79 11.02
CA GLU A 349 -11.43 16.88 11.34
C GLU A 349 -11.93 15.44 11.52
N PHE A 350 -11.19 14.50 10.92
CA PHE A 350 -11.48 13.05 10.82
C PHE A 350 -12.74 12.66 10.04
N GLU A 351 -13.63 13.59 9.68
CA GLU A 351 -14.79 13.27 8.85
C GLU A 351 -14.36 12.94 7.42
N HIS A 352 -14.95 11.89 6.86
CA HIS A 352 -14.76 11.60 5.44
C HIS A 352 -15.51 12.66 4.60
N PRO A 353 -14.87 13.32 3.62
CA PRO A 353 -15.46 14.42 2.84
C PRO A 353 -16.80 14.12 2.18
N VAL A 354 -17.02 12.86 1.82
CA VAL A 354 -18.19 12.46 1.04
C VAL A 354 -19.32 11.91 1.91
N THR A 355 -18.98 11.24 3.02
CA THR A 355 -19.96 10.47 3.83
C THR A 355 -20.18 11.08 5.20
N ARG A 356 -19.37 12.08 5.59
CA ARG A 356 -19.43 12.78 6.89
C ARG A 356 -19.19 11.90 8.11
N THR A 357 -18.93 10.62 7.92
CA THR A 357 -18.61 9.71 9.02
C THR A 357 -17.15 9.85 9.43
N LYS A 358 -16.90 9.79 10.74
CA LYS A 358 -15.56 9.62 11.30
C LYS A 358 -15.13 8.16 11.33
N GLN A 359 -16.09 7.24 11.28
CA GLN A 359 -15.83 5.81 11.40
C GLN A 359 -15.07 5.27 10.19
N ARG A 360 -14.09 4.40 10.45
CA ARG A 360 -13.33 3.67 9.45
C ARG A 360 -13.40 2.17 9.71
N TYR A 361 -13.39 1.39 8.64
CA TYR A 361 -13.50 -0.06 8.66
C TYR A 361 -12.40 -0.69 7.80
N VAL A 362 -11.94 -1.86 8.21
CA VAL A 362 -10.95 -2.68 7.50
C VAL A 362 -11.49 -4.10 7.43
N CYS A 363 -11.68 -4.63 6.23
CA CYS A 363 -12.28 -5.95 6.03
C CYS A 363 -11.45 -6.84 5.12
N GLY A 364 -11.65 -8.15 5.27
CA GLY A 364 -11.11 -9.15 4.37
C GLY A 364 -11.91 -9.21 3.08
N ASP A 365 -11.25 -9.56 1.97
CA ASP A 365 -12.00 -9.98 0.78
C ASP A 365 -12.57 -11.40 0.96
N ARG A 366 -13.58 -11.72 0.14
CA ARG A 366 -14.30 -13.01 0.21
C ARG A 366 -13.49 -14.24 -0.22
N PHE A 367 -12.50 -14.08 -1.09
CA PHE A 367 -11.70 -15.21 -1.57
C PHE A 367 -10.70 -15.66 -0.53
N HIS A 368 -9.97 -14.72 0.06
CA HIS A 368 -8.99 -15.02 1.09
C HIS A 368 -9.67 -15.50 2.38
N ALA A 369 -10.79 -14.88 2.78
CA ALA A 369 -11.56 -15.31 3.95
C ALA A 369 -12.03 -16.78 3.87
N ARG A 370 -12.38 -17.27 2.67
CA ARG A 370 -12.86 -18.65 2.46
C ARG A 370 -11.74 -19.68 2.30
N SER A 371 -10.62 -19.30 1.69
CA SER A 371 -9.53 -20.22 1.33
C SER A 371 -8.44 -20.34 2.39
N LYS A 372 -8.19 -19.28 3.16
CA LYS A 372 -7.19 -19.24 4.24
C LYS A 372 -7.85 -18.66 5.50
N PRO A 373 -8.67 -19.45 6.22
CA PRO A 373 -9.40 -18.94 7.37
C PRO A 373 -8.43 -18.39 8.41
N HIS A 374 -8.72 -17.19 8.89
CA HIS A 374 -7.91 -16.52 9.88
C HIS A 374 -7.77 -17.36 11.16
N LYS A 375 -6.61 -17.25 11.83
CA LYS A 375 -6.24 -18.12 12.94
C LYS A 375 -6.84 -17.71 14.30
N SER A 376 -7.28 -16.46 14.43
CA SER A 376 -7.87 -15.93 15.68
C SER A 376 -9.40 -15.90 15.59
N PRO A 377 -10.13 -16.21 16.69
CA PRO A 377 -11.58 -15.99 16.77
C PRO A 377 -11.99 -14.55 16.44
N LEU A 378 -11.16 -13.58 16.83
CA LEU A 378 -11.41 -12.15 16.63
C LEU A 378 -11.36 -11.75 15.15
N CYS A 379 -10.70 -12.52 14.29
CA CYS A 379 -10.60 -12.19 12.87
C CYS A 379 -11.93 -12.33 12.13
N SER A 380 -12.88 -13.13 12.64
CA SER A 380 -14.21 -13.28 12.05
C SER A 380 -15.00 -11.97 11.98
N PHE A 381 -14.66 -10.98 12.81
CA PHE A 381 -15.31 -9.67 12.84
C PHE A 381 -14.88 -8.73 11.70
N HIS A 382 -13.81 -9.08 10.98
CA HIS A 382 -13.35 -8.36 9.79
C HIS A 382 -14.00 -8.85 8.49
N ASP A 383 -15.01 -9.72 8.57
CA ASP A 383 -15.69 -10.21 7.39
C ASP A 383 -16.61 -9.15 6.78
N ILE A 384 -16.40 -8.86 5.49
CA ILE A 384 -17.21 -7.91 4.72
C ILE A 384 -18.68 -8.35 4.61
N GLU A 385 -18.96 -9.66 4.70
CA GLU A 385 -20.31 -10.22 4.62
C GLU A 385 -21.17 -9.91 5.87
N LEU A 386 -20.57 -9.41 6.95
CA LEU A 386 -21.31 -8.96 8.14
C LEU A 386 -22.08 -7.65 7.93
N CYS A 387 -21.73 -6.91 6.88
CA CYS A 387 -22.35 -5.63 6.54
C CYS A 387 -23.31 -5.81 5.37
N GLN A 388 -24.55 -5.34 5.52
CA GLN A 388 -25.59 -5.43 4.48
C GLN A 388 -25.15 -4.75 3.17
N GLN A 389 -24.50 -3.59 3.27
CA GLN A 389 -23.95 -2.88 2.11
C GLN A 389 -22.76 -3.62 1.49
N GLY A 390 -22.06 -4.45 2.26
CA GLY A 390 -20.97 -5.29 1.79
C GLY A 390 -21.37 -6.20 0.64
N CYS A 391 -22.62 -6.68 0.58
CA CYS A 391 -23.15 -7.48 -0.53
C CYS A 391 -23.06 -6.77 -1.89
N GLY A 392 -23.14 -5.44 -1.92
CA GLY A 392 -23.00 -4.65 -3.14
C GLY A 392 -21.55 -4.41 -3.58
N ILE A 393 -20.57 -4.76 -2.73
CA ILE A 393 -19.15 -4.52 -2.97
C ILE A 393 -18.54 -5.76 -3.63
N THR A 394 -18.24 -5.68 -4.93
CA THR A 394 -17.77 -6.83 -5.72
C THR A 394 -16.26 -7.04 -5.62
N THR A 395 -15.82 -7.81 -4.62
CA THR A 395 -14.40 -8.16 -4.43
C THR A 395 -13.83 -9.04 -5.55
N SER A 396 -14.65 -9.86 -6.22
CA SER A 396 -14.23 -10.71 -7.35
C SER A 396 -13.83 -9.94 -8.60
N HIS A 397 -14.54 -8.86 -8.89
CA HIS A 397 -14.21 -7.99 -10.01
C HIS A 397 -12.85 -7.33 -9.79
N GLN A 398 -12.62 -6.85 -8.55
CA GLN A 398 -11.35 -6.25 -8.18
C GLN A 398 -10.18 -7.23 -8.35
N GLU A 399 -10.33 -8.46 -7.88
CA GLU A 399 -9.29 -9.49 -8.01
C GLU A 399 -8.94 -9.75 -9.48
N SER A 400 -9.95 -9.83 -10.36
CA SER A 400 -9.71 -9.97 -11.80
C SER A 400 -8.97 -8.77 -12.40
N MET A 401 -9.28 -7.56 -11.93
CA MET A 401 -8.62 -6.33 -12.39
C MET A 401 -7.17 -6.27 -11.90
N ASN A 402 -6.93 -6.62 -10.63
CA ASN A 402 -5.59 -6.70 -10.04
C ASN A 402 -4.73 -7.72 -10.78
N ASN A 403 -5.24 -8.93 -11.00
CA ASN A 403 -4.53 -9.96 -11.76
C ASN A 403 -4.18 -9.47 -13.19
N LYS A 404 -5.10 -8.78 -13.88
CA LYS A 404 -4.82 -8.21 -15.20
C LYS A 404 -3.68 -7.18 -15.15
N LYS A 405 -3.69 -6.26 -14.19
CA LYS A 405 -2.62 -5.27 -13.98
C LYS A 405 -1.28 -5.94 -13.66
N ASN A 406 -1.29 -6.88 -12.72
CA ASN A 406 -0.10 -7.60 -12.28
C ASN A 406 0.54 -8.38 -13.44
N ASN A 407 -0.27 -9.01 -14.29
CA ASN A 407 0.21 -9.70 -15.50
C ASN A 407 0.86 -8.77 -16.53
N LEU A 408 0.42 -7.51 -16.65
CA LEU A 408 1.06 -6.54 -17.55
C LEU A 408 2.42 -6.10 -16.99
N ARG A 409 2.50 -5.81 -15.69
CA ARG A 409 3.74 -5.37 -15.02
C ARG A 409 4.81 -6.46 -14.98
N ASN A 410 4.40 -7.71 -14.78
CA ASN A 410 5.31 -8.86 -14.70
C ASN A 410 6.02 -9.17 -16.02
N ARG A 411 5.57 -8.63 -17.16
CA ARG A 411 6.26 -8.79 -18.46
C ARG A 411 7.58 -8.01 -18.54
N SER A 412 7.83 -7.08 -17.61
CA SER A 412 8.90 -6.09 -17.67
C SER A 412 9.85 -6.13 -16.45
N SER A 413 9.44 -6.74 -15.33
CA SER A 413 10.00 -6.47 -14.00
C SER A 413 11.34 -7.15 -13.66
N CYS A 414 11.59 -8.38 -14.15
CA CYS A 414 12.62 -9.22 -13.52
C CYS A 414 14.10 -8.91 -13.89
N SER A 415 14.35 -8.06 -14.89
CA SER A 415 15.70 -7.73 -15.41
C SER A 415 16.08 -6.25 -15.34
N GLN A 416 15.23 -5.39 -14.77
CA GLN A 416 15.47 -3.95 -14.70
C GLN A 416 16.32 -3.56 -13.49
N ASN A 417 17.14 -2.51 -13.64
CA ASN A 417 17.71 -1.81 -12.51
C ASN A 417 16.61 -1.03 -11.75
N ILE A 418 16.90 -0.65 -10.51
CA ILE A 418 15.89 -0.05 -9.64
C ILE A 418 15.29 1.26 -10.19
N ALA A 419 16.09 2.15 -10.77
CA ALA A 419 15.61 3.43 -11.30
C ALA A 419 14.61 3.22 -12.44
N THR A 420 14.98 2.40 -13.42
CA THR A 420 14.08 2.03 -14.52
C THR A 420 12.84 1.31 -14.01
N HIS A 421 12.96 0.49 -12.97
CA HIS A 421 11.84 -0.26 -12.40
C HIS A 421 10.82 0.63 -11.68
N ILE A 422 11.27 1.60 -10.88
CA ILE A 422 10.40 2.59 -10.24
C ILE A 422 9.73 3.45 -11.30
N PHE A 423 10.51 3.99 -12.24
CA PHE A 423 9.96 4.85 -13.29
C PHE A 423 8.96 4.12 -14.17
N TYR A 424 9.24 2.87 -14.56
CA TYR A 424 8.28 2.03 -15.29
C TYR A 424 6.97 1.87 -14.51
N ASN A 425 7.03 1.58 -13.20
CA ASN A 425 5.82 1.40 -12.41
C ASN A 425 5.04 2.70 -12.18
N TYR A 426 5.73 3.83 -12.09
CA TYR A 426 5.14 5.17 -12.13
C TYR A 426 4.38 5.41 -13.45
N LEU A 427 5.01 5.13 -14.60
CA LEU A 427 4.36 5.24 -15.91
C LEU A 427 3.16 4.30 -16.04
N MET A 428 3.29 3.05 -15.57
CA MET A 428 2.18 2.10 -15.59
C MET A 428 1.00 2.58 -14.74
N ASN A 429 1.25 3.15 -13.56
CA ASN A 429 0.20 3.77 -12.76
C ASN A 429 -0.50 4.90 -13.52
N PHE A 430 0.28 5.78 -14.16
CA PHE A 430 -0.24 6.89 -14.94
C PHE A 430 -1.13 6.43 -16.10
N TYR A 431 -0.59 5.60 -17.00
CA TYR A 431 -1.30 5.19 -18.22
C TYR A 431 -2.50 4.29 -17.94
N GLU A 432 -2.42 3.39 -16.94
CA GLU A 432 -3.58 2.59 -16.54
C GLU A 432 -4.71 3.49 -16.01
N ASN A 433 -4.36 4.49 -15.21
CA ASN A 433 -5.33 5.44 -14.68
C ASN A 433 -5.91 6.32 -15.79
N GLU A 434 -5.07 6.81 -16.71
CA GLU A 434 -5.47 7.61 -17.86
C GLU A 434 -6.54 6.90 -18.69
N LEU A 435 -6.32 5.63 -19.04
CA LEU A 435 -7.29 4.83 -19.79
C LEU A 435 -8.65 4.75 -19.09
N VAL A 436 -8.66 4.49 -17.78
CA VAL A 436 -9.89 4.40 -16.98
C VAL A 436 -10.60 5.75 -16.93
N VAL A 437 -9.87 6.83 -16.68
CA VAL A 437 -10.42 8.18 -16.53
C VAL A 437 -10.94 8.72 -17.85
N MET A 438 -10.23 8.50 -18.97
CA MET A 438 -10.69 8.86 -20.30
C MET A 438 -12.00 8.14 -20.63
N GLN A 439 -12.10 6.84 -20.33
CA GLN A 439 -13.33 6.06 -20.53
C GLN A 439 -14.49 6.62 -19.69
N GLN A 440 -14.26 6.89 -18.40
CA GLN A 440 -15.25 7.52 -17.51
C GLN A 440 -15.75 8.85 -18.06
N GLN A 441 -14.84 9.70 -18.55
CA GLN A 441 -15.18 11.01 -19.10
C GLN A 441 -16.00 10.89 -20.39
N GLN A 442 -15.60 9.98 -21.29
CA GLN A 442 -16.32 9.73 -22.55
C GLN A 442 -17.73 9.21 -22.30
N ASP A 443 -17.89 8.27 -21.35
CA ASP A 443 -19.19 7.71 -21.00
C ASP A 443 -20.12 8.75 -20.39
N LEU A 444 -19.59 9.63 -19.52
CA LEU A 444 -20.38 10.70 -18.93
C LEU A 444 -20.74 11.79 -19.96
N LYS A 445 -19.85 12.14 -20.90
CA LYS A 445 -20.15 13.07 -22.02
C LYS A 445 -21.25 12.50 -22.89
N ARG A 446 -21.17 11.21 -23.22
CA ARG A 446 -22.16 10.52 -24.06
C ARG A 446 -23.55 10.49 -23.41
N LYS A 447 -23.62 10.28 -22.08
CA LYS A 447 -24.88 10.21 -21.34
C LYS A 447 -25.52 11.58 -21.10
N SER A 448 -24.71 12.62 -20.83
CA SER A 448 -25.21 13.94 -20.46
C SER A 448 -25.39 14.89 -21.66
N GLY A 449 -24.60 14.73 -22.72
CA GLY A 449 -24.53 15.69 -23.83
C GLY A 449 -23.92 17.04 -23.45
N LYS A 450 -23.41 17.18 -22.23
CA LYS A 450 -22.90 18.43 -21.65
C LYS A 450 -21.39 18.37 -21.42
N SER A 451 -20.79 19.53 -21.14
CA SER A 451 -19.40 19.60 -20.70
C SER A 451 -19.21 18.97 -19.32
N ILE A 452 -18.00 18.49 -19.07
CA ILE A 452 -17.60 17.89 -17.79
C ILE A 452 -16.48 18.74 -17.21
N GLN A 453 -16.60 19.05 -15.92
CA GLN A 453 -15.56 19.69 -15.12
C GLN A 453 -15.20 18.81 -13.91
N ARG A 454 -14.13 19.17 -13.21
CA ARG A 454 -13.71 18.54 -11.95
C ARG A 454 -14.23 19.39 -10.78
N ASP A 455 -14.76 18.76 -9.73
CA ASP A 455 -15.05 19.44 -8.46
C ASP A 455 -13.80 19.55 -7.55
N GLU A 456 -13.95 20.10 -6.35
CA GLU A 456 -12.86 20.26 -5.38
C GLU A 456 -12.24 18.94 -4.90
N LEU A 457 -12.96 17.82 -5.03
CA LEU A 457 -12.45 16.48 -4.74
C LEU A 457 -11.94 15.78 -6.01
N MET A 458 -11.79 16.52 -7.11
CA MET A 458 -11.38 16.03 -8.44
C MET A 458 -12.35 15.02 -9.06
N ARG A 459 -13.62 15.01 -8.65
CA ARG A 459 -14.65 14.18 -9.27
C ARG A 459 -15.24 14.87 -10.48
N PHE A 460 -15.70 14.11 -11.45
CA PHE A 460 -16.44 14.63 -12.59
C PHE A 460 -17.81 15.12 -12.15
N VAL A 461 -18.09 16.37 -12.52
CA VAL A 461 -19.41 16.97 -12.41
C VAL A 461 -19.80 17.54 -13.76
N ILE A 462 -21.08 17.45 -14.08
CA ILE A 462 -21.63 18.01 -15.32
C ILE A 462 -21.70 19.52 -15.13
N SER A 463 -21.08 20.29 -16.02
CA SER A 463 -21.27 21.74 -16.04
C SER A 463 -22.61 22.08 -16.69
N ASP A 464 -23.29 23.08 -16.14
CA ASP A 464 -24.63 23.48 -16.56
C ASP A 464 -24.69 24.05 -17.98
#